data_AF-A0A1F3QZI5-F1
#
_entry.id   AF-A0A1F3QZI5-F1
#
_cell.length_a   1.000
_cell.length_b   1.000
_cell.length_c   1.000
_cell.angle_alpha   90.00
_cell.angle_beta   90.00
_cell.angle_gamma   90.00
#
_symmetry.space_group_name_H-M   'P 1'
#
loop_
_entity.id
_entity.type
_entity.pdbx_description
1 polymer ?
#
loop_
_entity_poly.entity_id
_entity_poly.type
_entity_poly.pdbx_seq_one_letter_code
_entity_poly.pdbx_strand_id
1 'polypeptide(L)'
;MSNFLFYSNGVLKLFFNKKIWVHRVNCIEKLSEVQSLFYGVELDVVFIDSLNQFDVNHPPAESINLSLLEYLSATKENKNLHFWLDFKNLETSNQIIALNRLNFICEKLKLTKSNFIVESGNLLLTKEFSKSGYQVSYYLHWPGLYTLEKIQLLEEINRIKISLNYIKYPIYLSSDYHDYEILKENFPQNDFLLWIDGDYYKENKFKNRLKLFEMLSDSKVEIILFNYKSKLNER
;
A
#
# COMPACT_ATOMS: atom_id res chain seq x y z
N MET A 1 25.48 -6.94 12.55
CA MET A 1 25.33 -5.69 13.33
C MET A 1 24.28 -4.81 12.64
N SER A 2 22.98 -4.94 12.95
CA SER A 2 21.94 -3.92 12.61
C SER A 2 20.57 -4.22 13.29
N ASN A 3 20.56 -4.68 14.54
CA ASN A 3 19.31 -4.85 15.32
C ASN A 3 18.82 -3.55 15.98
N PHE A 4 19.28 -2.38 15.51
CA PHE A 4 19.08 -1.11 16.21
C PHE A 4 17.98 -0.20 15.64
N LEU A 5 17.23 -0.66 14.62
CA LEU A 5 16.21 0.15 13.95
C LEU A 5 14.80 0.07 14.57
N PHE A 6 14.58 -0.76 15.58
CA PHE A 6 13.26 -0.88 16.24
C PHE A 6 13.16 -0.32 17.66
N TYR A 7 14.25 0.02 18.35
CA TYR A 7 14.12 0.44 19.75
C TYR A 7 13.52 1.85 19.93
N SER A 8 13.76 2.81 19.02
CA SER A 8 13.04 4.10 19.02
C SER A 8 11.69 4.04 18.31
N ASN A 9 11.56 3.17 17.30
CA ASN A 9 10.30 2.95 16.58
C ASN A 9 9.31 2.11 17.39
N GLY A 10 9.76 1.38 18.42
CA GLY A 10 8.88 0.63 19.32
C GLY A 10 7.89 1.54 20.03
N VAL A 11 8.32 2.73 20.46
CA VAL A 11 7.44 3.73 21.08
C VAL A 11 6.43 4.28 20.07
N LEU A 12 6.89 4.67 18.87
CA LEU A 12 5.97 5.11 17.81
C LEU A 12 4.98 4.01 17.43
N LYS A 13 5.43 2.76 17.35
CA LYS A 13 4.57 1.60 17.10
C LYS A 13 3.57 1.38 18.22
N LEU A 14 3.91 1.64 19.48
CA LEU A 14 2.94 1.57 20.59
C LEU A 14 1.81 2.60 20.42
N PHE A 15 2.12 3.82 19.97
CA PHE A 15 1.13 4.89 19.81
C PHE A 15 0.40 4.89 18.46
N PHE A 16 1.05 4.38 17.41
CA PHE A 16 0.59 4.45 16.01
C PHE A 16 0.54 3.07 15.33
N ASN A 17 0.32 1.99 16.08
CA ASN A 17 0.34 0.62 15.55
C ASN A 17 -0.55 0.40 14.31
N LYS A 18 -1.72 1.05 14.26
CA LYS A 18 -2.66 0.94 13.15
C LYS A 18 -2.18 1.61 11.86
N LYS A 19 -1.29 2.61 11.98
CA LYS A 19 -0.75 3.36 10.84
C LYS A 19 0.54 2.77 10.27
N ILE A 20 1.23 1.91 11.02
CA ILE A 20 2.54 1.39 10.61
C ILE A 20 2.36 -0.01 10.04
N TRP A 21 2.51 -0.12 8.73
CA TRP A 21 2.37 -1.38 7.98
C TRP A 21 3.70 -1.76 7.33
N VAL A 22 3.81 -3.02 6.90
CA VAL A 22 5.05 -3.54 6.30
C VAL A 22 4.95 -3.52 4.78
N HIS A 23 5.96 -2.96 4.12
CA HIS A 23 6.10 -2.89 2.67
C HIS A 23 6.60 -4.23 2.08
N ARG A 24 6.06 -4.61 0.91
CA ARG A 24 6.48 -5.73 0.06
C ARG A 24 6.57 -7.06 0.79
N VAL A 25 5.43 -7.51 1.32
CA VAL A 25 5.30 -8.82 1.97
C VAL A 25 4.86 -9.85 0.94
N ASN A 26 5.66 -10.05 -0.11
CA ASN A 26 5.30 -10.84 -1.29
C ASN A 26 5.56 -12.36 -1.16
N CYS A 27 5.86 -12.86 0.05
CA CYS A 27 6.10 -14.28 0.29
C CYS A 27 5.54 -14.72 1.66
N ILE A 28 5.27 -16.03 1.79
CA ILE A 28 4.72 -16.61 3.01
C ILE A 28 5.73 -16.53 4.17
N GLU A 29 7.02 -16.63 3.87
CA GLU A 29 8.11 -16.53 4.85
C GLU A 29 8.06 -15.18 5.56
N LYS A 30 8.04 -14.08 4.79
CA LYS A 30 7.95 -12.74 5.36
C LYS A 30 6.60 -12.50 6.05
N LEU A 31 5.49 -12.98 5.47
CA LEU A 31 4.17 -12.94 6.12
C LEU A 31 4.18 -13.62 7.49
N SER A 32 4.84 -14.78 7.62
CA SER A 32 4.95 -15.52 8.89
C SER A 32 5.68 -14.73 9.97
N GLU A 33 6.63 -13.88 9.59
CA GLU A 33 7.36 -13.04 10.55
C GLU A 33 6.55 -11.83 11.01
N VAL A 34 5.68 -11.28 10.16
CA VAL A 34 5.04 -9.97 10.39
C VAL A 34 3.57 -10.03 10.77
N GLN A 35 2.84 -11.11 10.45
CA GLN A 35 1.38 -11.17 10.59
C GLN A 35 0.87 -10.99 12.03
N SER A 36 1.63 -11.41 13.03
CA SER A 36 1.30 -11.21 14.46
C SER A 36 1.90 -9.93 15.05
N LEU A 37 2.78 -9.26 14.31
CA LEU A 37 3.50 -8.07 14.79
C LEU A 37 2.89 -6.76 14.28
N PHE A 38 2.23 -6.75 13.13
CA PHE A 38 1.74 -5.53 12.49
C PHE A 38 0.23 -5.58 12.23
N TYR A 39 -0.36 -4.39 12.12
CA TYR A 39 -1.81 -4.25 11.90
C TYR A 39 -2.20 -4.57 10.45
N GLY A 40 -1.30 -4.30 9.51
CA GLY A 40 -1.45 -4.67 8.11
C GLY A 40 -0.12 -4.78 7.38
N VAL A 41 -0.23 -5.31 6.17
CA VAL A 41 0.87 -5.53 5.24
C VAL A 41 0.48 -5.02 3.85
N GLU A 42 1.46 -4.58 3.09
CA GLU A 42 1.33 -4.35 1.66
C GLU A 42 1.98 -5.51 0.90
N LEU A 43 1.37 -5.87 -0.23
CA LEU A 43 1.90 -6.83 -1.18
C LEU A 43 1.49 -6.47 -2.61
N ASP A 44 2.37 -6.82 -3.53
CA ASP A 44 2.18 -6.60 -4.95
C ASP A 44 1.40 -7.77 -5.57
N VAL A 45 0.42 -7.46 -6.40
CA VAL A 45 -0.39 -8.46 -7.10
C VAL A 45 -0.48 -8.19 -8.61
N VAL A 46 -0.38 -9.27 -9.37
CA VAL A 46 -0.58 -9.30 -10.83
C VAL A 46 -1.74 -10.24 -11.12
N PHE A 47 -2.73 -9.79 -11.89
CA PHE A 47 -3.83 -10.64 -12.33
C PHE A 47 -3.48 -11.34 -13.64
N ILE A 48 -3.56 -12.67 -13.66
CA ILE A 48 -3.27 -13.51 -14.82
C ILE A 48 -4.60 -14.01 -15.41
N ASP A 49 -5.04 -13.39 -16.50
CA ASP A 49 -6.35 -13.64 -17.12
C ASP A 49 -6.55 -15.11 -17.53
N SER A 50 -5.54 -15.72 -18.15
CA SER A 50 -5.59 -17.11 -18.63
C SER A 50 -5.78 -18.13 -17.50
N LEU A 51 -5.35 -17.78 -16.28
CA LEU A 51 -5.48 -18.60 -15.08
C LEU A 51 -6.63 -18.14 -14.17
N ASN A 52 -7.24 -16.99 -14.46
CA ASN A 52 -8.21 -16.31 -13.61
C ASN A 52 -7.71 -16.26 -12.15
N GLN A 53 -6.52 -15.72 -11.94
CA GLN A 53 -5.85 -15.77 -10.64
C GLN A 53 -4.95 -14.56 -10.41
N PHE A 54 -4.90 -14.11 -9.15
CA PHE A 54 -3.88 -13.17 -8.69
C PHE A 54 -2.61 -13.95 -8.32
N ASP A 55 -1.50 -13.53 -8.91
CA ASP A 55 -0.14 -13.91 -8.53
C ASP A 55 0.44 -12.83 -7.61
N VAL A 56 1.05 -13.26 -6.50
CA VAL A 56 1.73 -12.36 -5.56
C VAL A 56 3.15 -12.15 -6.06
N ASN A 57 3.37 -11.03 -6.75
CA ASN A 57 4.62 -10.74 -7.42
C ASN A 57 4.79 -9.24 -7.66
N HIS A 58 6.04 -8.76 -7.59
CA HIS A 58 6.44 -7.41 -7.97
C HIS A 58 7.26 -7.47 -9.28
N PRO A 59 6.64 -7.25 -10.46
CA PRO A 59 7.40 -7.12 -11.71
C PRO A 59 8.51 -6.05 -11.60
N PRO A 60 9.66 -6.24 -12.26
CA PRO A 60 9.97 -7.27 -13.25
C PRO A 60 10.50 -8.59 -12.65
N ALA A 61 10.42 -8.81 -11.33
CA ALA A 61 10.86 -10.06 -10.73
C ALA A 61 10.05 -11.25 -11.30
N GLU A 62 10.73 -12.40 -11.43
CA GLU A 62 10.07 -13.63 -11.85
C GLU A 62 9.08 -14.10 -10.79
N SER A 63 7.90 -14.52 -11.23
CA SER A 63 6.89 -15.09 -10.37
C SER A 63 7.41 -16.36 -9.69
N ILE A 64 7.11 -16.50 -8.39
CA ILE A 64 7.31 -17.74 -7.63
C ILE A 64 6.08 -18.67 -7.69
N ASN A 65 5.10 -18.33 -8.54
CA ASN A 65 3.80 -19.01 -8.67
C ASN A 65 3.00 -19.05 -7.36
N LEU A 66 3.08 -17.99 -6.56
CA LEU A 66 2.35 -17.88 -5.31
C LEU A 66 1.01 -17.20 -5.56
N SER A 67 -0.08 -17.95 -5.48
CA SER A 67 -1.41 -17.36 -5.64
C SER A 67 -1.79 -16.49 -4.44
N LEU A 68 -2.58 -15.44 -4.66
CA LEU A 68 -3.15 -14.64 -3.55
C LEU A 68 -4.04 -15.51 -2.63
N LEU A 69 -4.70 -16.53 -3.18
CA LEU A 69 -5.49 -17.46 -2.38
C LEU A 69 -4.62 -18.26 -1.40
N GLU A 70 -3.49 -18.79 -1.86
CA GLU A 70 -2.52 -19.50 -1.02
C GLU A 70 -1.89 -18.57 0.00
N TYR A 71 -1.48 -17.37 -0.43
CA TYR A 71 -0.93 -16.34 0.45
C TYR A 71 -1.89 -16.01 1.59
N LEU A 72 -3.14 -15.65 1.28
CA LEU A 72 -4.13 -15.27 2.30
C LEU A 72 -4.50 -16.45 3.19
N SER A 73 -4.53 -17.67 2.65
CA SER A 73 -4.75 -18.90 3.44
C SER A 73 -3.63 -19.18 4.46
N ALA A 74 -2.43 -18.62 4.26
CA ALA A 74 -1.32 -18.74 5.20
C ALA A 74 -1.42 -17.78 6.41
N THR A 75 -2.42 -16.89 6.44
CA THR A 75 -2.67 -15.97 7.56
C THR A 75 -3.36 -16.73 8.70
N LYS A 76 -2.56 -17.31 9.61
CA LYS A 76 -3.03 -18.20 10.69
C LYS A 76 -3.16 -17.48 12.04
N GLU A 77 -2.27 -16.53 12.32
CA GLU A 77 -2.11 -15.96 13.66
C GLU A 77 -2.98 -14.72 13.89
N ASN A 78 -3.27 -13.97 12.82
CA ASN A 78 -4.02 -12.73 12.89
C ASN A 78 -5.13 -12.68 11.83
N LYS A 79 -6.33 -13.13 12.22
CA LYS A 79 -7.51 -13.11 11.33
C LYS A 79 -8.00 -11.69 11.00
N ASN A 80 -7.50 -10.69 11.71
CA ASN A 80 -7.83 -9.27 11.51
C ASN A 80 -6.70 -8.52 10.81
N LEU A 81 -5.73 -9.22 10.21
CA LEU A 81 -4.68 -8.58 9.42
C LEU A 81 -5.33 -7.83 8.25
N HIS A 82 -4.88 -6.60 8.03
CA HIS A 82 -5.26 -5.80 6.89
C HIS A 82 -4.25 -5.95 5.74
N PHE A 83 -4.74 -5.82 4.51
CA PHE A 83 -3.95 -6.04 3.30
C PHE A 83 -4.08 -4.84 2.37
N TRP A 84 -2.96 -4.25 1.97
CA TRP A 84 -2.89 -3.32 0.86
C TRP A 84 -2.37 -4.09 -0.34
N LEU A 85 -3.20 -4.20 -1.37
CA LEU A 85 -2.87 -4.87 -2.63
C LEU A 85 -2.42 -3.82 -3.65
N ASP A 86 -1.12 -3.74 -3.93
CA ASP A 86 -0.59 -2.94 -5.04
C ASP A 86 -0.84 -3.69 -6.36
N PHE A 87 -1.92 -3.31 -7.05
CA PHE A 87 -2.41 -4.01 -8.24
C PHE A 87 -1.72 -3.49 -9.51
N LYS A 88 -0.63 -4.16 -9.87
CA LYS A 88 0.35 -3.72 -10.89
C LYS A 88 -0.17 -3.67 -12.32
N ASN A 89 -1.11 -4.53 -12.68
CA ASN A 89 -1.63 -4.64 -14.05
C ASN A 89 -3.16 -4.53 -14.12
N LEU A 90 -3.78 -3.73 -13.24
CA LEU A 90 -5.21 -3.44 -13.34
C LEU A 90 -5.49 -2.64 -14.62
N GLU A 91 -6.32 -3.22 -15.49
CA GLU A 91 -6.73 -2.62 -16.76
C GLU A 91 -8.21 -2.87 -17.03
N THR A 92 -8.77 -2.15 -18.00
CA THR A 92 -10.20 -2.25 -18.35
C THR A 92 -10.62 -3.67 -18.72
N SER A 93 -9.75 -4.44 -19.39
CA SER A 93 -9.98 -5.83 -19.81
C SER A 93 -10.16 -6.80 -18.64
N ASN A 94 -9.40 -6.60 -17.57
CA ASN A 94 -9.36 -7.56 -16.46
C ASN A 94 -10.11 -7.11 -15.20
N GLN A 95 -10.47 -5.82 -15.07
CA GLN A 95 -11.07 -5.22 -13.87
C GLN A 95 -12.21 -6.05 -13.27
N ILE A 96 -13.21 -6.42 -14.07
CA ILE A 96 -14.41 -7.11 -13.58
C ILE A 96 -14.10 -8.56 -13.20
N ILE A 97 -13.25 -9.23 -13.96
CA ILE A 97 -12.86 -10.63 -13.70
C ILE A 97 -12.02 -10.69 -12.42
N ALA A 98 -11.05 -9.78 -12.28
CA ALA A 98 -10.22 -9.62 -11.09
C ALA A 98 -11.05 -9.32 -9.84
N LEU A 99 -12.03 -8.41 -9.93
CA LEU A 99 -12.97 -8.12 -8.84
C LEU A 99 -13.75 -9.37 -8.41
N ASN A 100 -14.30 -10.11 -9.37
CA ASN A 100 -15.05 -11.34 -9.10
C ASN A 100 -14.15 -12.39 -8.44
N ARG A 101 -12.90 -12.51 -8.89
CA ARG A 101 -11.92 -13.41 -8.28
C ARG A 101 -11.56 -13.00 -6.85
N LEU A 102 -11.37 -11.72 -6.58
CA LEU A 102 -11.08 -11.22 -5.24
C LEU A 102 -12.27 -11.43 -4.29
N ASN A 103 -13.50 -11.19 -4.77
CA ASN A 103 -14.74 -11.49 -4.03
C ASN A 103 -14.83 -12.96 -3.67
N PHE A 104 -14.58 -13.85 -4.64
CA PHE A 104 -14.55 -15.29 -4.41
C PHE A 104 -13.52 -15.67 -3.33
N ILE A 105 -12.31 -15.10 -3.37
CA ILE A 105 -11.27 -15.37 -2.36
C ILE A 105 -11.75 -14.91 -0.97
N CYS A 106 -12.31 -13.69 -0.86
CA CYS A 106 -12.82 -13.16 0.40
C CYS A 106 -13.95 -14.04 0.96
N GLU A 107 -14.91 -14.46 0.12
CA GLU A 107 -16.00 -15.35 0.53
C GLU A 107 -15.49 -16.71 0.98
N LYS A 108 -14.60 -17.33 0.18
CA LYS A 108 -14.01 -18.65 0.47
C LYS A 108 -13.25 -18.66 1.80
N LEU A 109 -12.49 -17.60 2.08
CA LEU A 109 -11.68 -17.48 3.28
C LEU A 109 -12.39 -16.75 4.44
N LYS A 110 -13.65 -16.32 4.24
CA LYS A 110 -14.44 -15.53 5.21
C LYS A 110 -13.72 -14.25 5.65
N LEU A 111 -13.06 -13.58 4.71
CA LEU A 111 -12.35 -12.32 4.94
C LEU A 111 -13.28 -11.13 4.71
N THR A 112 -13.14 -10.10 5.53
CA THR A 112 -13.91 -8.87 5.39
C THR A 112 -13.28 -7.96 4.34
N LYS A 113 -14.05 -7.57 3.32
CA LYS A 113 -13.56 -6.71 2.22
C LYS A 113 -12.99 -5.37 2.69
N SER A 114 -13.51 -4.81 3.78
CA SER A 114 -13.00 -3.57 4.38
C SER A 114 -11.61 -3.71 5.02
N ASN A 115 -11.07 -4.93 5.11
CA ASN A 115 -9.68 -5.14 5.53
C ASN A 115 -8.70 -4.98 4.35
N PHE A 116 -9.19 -4.77 3.14
CA PHE A 116 -8.39 -4.66 1.93
C PHE A 116 -8.43 -3.24 1.37
N ILE A 117 -7.25 -2.73 1.03
CA ILE A 117 -7.04 -1.57 0.18
C ILE A 117 -6.59 -2.09 -1.18
N VAL A 118 -7.31 -1.72 -2.25
CA VAL A 118 -6.91 -2.03 -3.62
C VAL A 118 -6.33 -0.77 -4.25
N GLU A 119 -5.04 -0.81 -4.55
CA GLU A 119 -4.32 0.30 -5.15
C GLU A 119 -4.19 0.15 -6.65
N SER A 120 -4.27 1.27 -7.37
CA SER A 120 -3.95 1.32 -8.80
C SER A 120 -3.43 2.69 -9.22
N GLY A 121 -2.61 2.72 -10.26
CA GLY A 121 -2.26 3.95 -10.99
C GLY A 121 -3.38 4.49 -11.89
N ASN A 122 -4.52 3.79 -11.99
CA ASN A 122 -5.70 4.26 -12.71
C ASN A 122 -6.90 4.41 -11.77
N LEU A 123 -7.14 5.65 -11.35
CA LEU A 123 -8.23 6.04 -10.45
C LEU A 123 -9.59 5.44 -10.86
N LEU A 124 -9.95 5.53 -12.14
CA LEU A 124 -11.29 5.14 -12.61
C LEU A 124 -11.54 3.63 -12.49
N LEU A 125 -10.48 2.82 -12.58
CA LEU A 125 -10.58 1.36 -12.47
C LEU A 125 -10.79 0.88 -11.03
N THR A 126 -10.62 1.74 -10.03
CA THR A 126 -10.88 1.38 -8.62
C THR A 126 -12.37 1.45 -8.25
N LYS A 127 -13.21 2.08 -9.10
CA LYS A 127 -14.63 2.34 -8.83
C LYS A 127 -15.43 1.09 -8.46
N GLU A 128 -15.26 0.01 -9.23
CA GLU A 128 -16.05 -1.22 -8.99
C GLU A 128 -15.57 -1.96 -7.74
N PHE A 129 -14.29 -1.84 -7.37
CA PHE A 129 -13.79 -2.34 -6.09
C PHE A 129 -14.40 -1.55 -4.91
N SER A 130 -14.40 -0.22 -4.98
CA SER A 130 -15.01 0.62 -3.95
C SER A 130 -16.50 0.28 -3.74
N LYS A 131 -17.27 0.17 -4.83
CA LYS A 131 -18.69 -0.25 -4.77
C LYS A 131 -18.90 -1.64 -4.17
N SER A 132 -17.95 -2.56 -4.35
CA SER A 132 -18.03 -3.92 -3.81
C SER A 132 -17.70 -4.00 -2.32
N GLY A 133 -17.26 -2.89 -1.71
CA GLY A 133 -16.94 -2.78 -0.28
C GLY A 133 -15.45 -2.81 0.06
N TYR A 134 -14.57 -2.73 -0.93
CA TYR A 134 -13.13 -2.58 -0.71
C TYR A 134 -12.77 -1.12 -0.43
N GLN A 135 -11.74 -0.89 0.37
CA GLN A 135 -11.06 0.40 0.36
C GLN A 135 -10.21 0.49 -0.91
N VAL A 136 -9.92 1.71 -1.37
CA VAL A 136 -9.19 1.93 -2.62
C VAL A 136 -8.19 3.08 -2.47
N SER A 137 -7.06 2.98 -3.17
CA SER A 137 -6.06 4.04 -3.23
C SER A 137 -5.64 4.34 -4.67
N TYR A 138 -5.29 5.60 -4.91
CA TYR A 138 -4.73 6.08 -6.16
C TYR A 138 -3.22 6.28 -6.01
N TYR A 139 -2.45 5.44 -6.68
CA TYR A 139 -1.00 5.57 -6.79
C TYR A 139 -0.65 6.76 -7.71
N LEU A 140 -0.08 7.83 -7.14
CA LEU A 140 0.04 9.10 -7.87
C LEU A 140 1.16 9.10 -8.91
N HIS A 141 2.38 8.79 -8.49
CA HIS A 141 3.55 8.92 -9.35
C HIS A 141 4.75 8.11 -8.84
N TRP A 142 5.45 7.45 -9.74
CA TRP A 142 6.78 6.90 -9.49
C TRP A 142 7.82 7.77 -10.18
N PRO A 143 8.94 8.15 -9.51
CA PRO A 143 9.36 7.78 -8.15
C PRO A 143 8.78 8.67 -7.03
N GLY A 144 7.90 9.61 -7.36
CA GLY A 144 7.24 10.52 -6.43
C GLY A 144 7.10 11.93 -7.03
N LEU A 145 6.07 12.66 -6.67
CA LEU A 145 5.77 14.00 -7.22
C LEU A 145 6.91 15.00 -6.98
N TYR A 146 7.65 14.85 -5.88
CA TYR A 146 8.81 15.66 -5.50
C TYR A 146 9.96 15.62 -6.52
N THR A 147 9.96 14.63 -7.40
CA THR A 147 10.97 14.50 -8.46
C THR A 147 10.64 15.26 -9.73
N LEU A 148 9.40 15.74 -9.87
CA LEU A 148 8.95 16.50 -11.03
C LEU A 148 9.47 17.94 -10.98
N GLU A 149 9.82 18.48 -12.16
CA GLU A 149 10.11 19.90 -12.27
C GLU A 149 8.85 20.73 -12.01
N LYS A 150 9.03 21.99 -11.59
CA LYS A 150 7.93 22.86 -11.14
C LYS A 150 6.73 22.90 -12.10
N ILE A 151 6.96 23.01 -13.41
CA ILE A 151 5.86 23.08 -14.40
C ILE A 151 5.15 21.73 -14.49
N GLN A 152 5.91 20.64 -14.61
CA GLN A 152 5.36 19.28 -14.67
C GLN A 152 4.59 18.92 -13.40
N LEU A 153 5.09 19.32 -12.22
CA LEU A 153 4.42 19.14 -10.94
C LEU A 153 3.06 19.84 -10.92
N LEU A 154 2.98 21.09 -11.40
CA LEU A 154 1.72 21.83 -11.45
C LEU A 154 0.72 21.19 -12.42
N GLU A 155 1.19 20.74 -13.58
CA GLU A 155 0.36 20.01 -14.55
C GLU A 155 -0.18 18.70 -13.95
N GLU A 156 0.68 17.96 -13.26
CA GLU A 156 0.34 16.69 -12.63
C GLU A 156 -0.66 16.87 -11.49
N ILE A 157 -0.45 17.86 -10.60
CA ILE A 157 -1.40 18.23 -9.55
C ILE A 157 -2.77 18.56 -10.15
N ASN A 158 -2.81 19.34 -11.24
CA ASN A 158 -4.06 19.69 -11.91
C ASN A 158 -4.75 18.45 -12.50
N ARG A 159 -3.99 17.54 -13.12
CA ARG A 159 -4.50 16.26 -13.64
C ARG A 159 -5.13 15.40 -12.54
N ILE A 160 -4.48 15.32 -11.37
CA ILE A 160 -4.99 14.58 -10.21
C ILE A 160 -6.28 15.25 -9.70
N LYS A 161 -6.30 16.57 -9.51
CA LYS A 161 -7.50 17.32 -9.06
C LYS A 161 -8.69 17.09 -10.00
N ILE A 162 -8.46 17.17 -11.32
CA ILE A 162 -9.50 16.92 -12.33
C ILE A 162 -10.01 15.48 -12.20
N SER A 163 -9.12 14.49 -12.06
CA SER A 163 -9.49 13.08 -11.93
C SER A 163 -10.33 12.82 -10.68
N LEU A 164 -9.96 13.43 -9.54
CA LEU A 164 -10.70 13.34 -8.28
C LEU A 164 -12.12 13.95 -8.39
N ASN A 165 -12.31 15.00 -9.19
CA ASN A 165 -13.64 15.59 -9.39
C ASN A 165 -14.62 14.65 -10.13
N TYR A 166 -14.13 13.64 -10.84
CA TYR A 166 -14.97 12.66 -11.55
C TYR A 166 -15.46 11.50 -10.69
N ILE A 167 -14.94 11.35 -9.48
CA ILE A 167 -15.32 10.27 -8.57
C ILE A 167 -16.21 10.79 -7.44
N LYS A 168 -17.07 9.91 -6.92
CA LYS A 168 -18.01 10.21 -5.82
C LYS A 168 -17.92 9.19 -4.70
N TYR A 169 -16.75 8.58 -4.54
CA TYR A 169 -16.47 7.57 -3.51
C TYR A 169 -15.17 7.94 -2.78
N PRO A 170 -15.02 7.56 -1.50
CA PRO A 170 -13.78 7.78 -0.76
C PRO A 170 -12.61 7.06 -1.42
N ILE A 171 -11.46 7.73 -1.51
CA ILE A 171 -10.22 7.17 -2.02
C ILE A 171 -9.04 7.78 -1.28
N TYR A 172 -8.04 6.96 -1.01
CA TYR A 172 -6.75 7.42 -0.52
C TYR A 172 -5.86 7.90 -1.65
N LEU A 173 -5.01 8.89 -1.39
CA LEU A 173 -3.90 9.23 -2.29
C LEU A 173 -2.63 8.58 -1.76
N SER A 174 -1.96 7.84 -2.61
CA SER A 174 -0.80 7.05 -2.24
C SER A 174 0.45 7.61 -2.91
N SER A 175 1.44 8.01 -2.11
CA SER A 175 2.67 8.62 -2.61
C SER A 175 3.91 8.33 -1.75
N ASP A 176 5.08 8.67 -2.27
CA ASP A 176 6.32 8.64 -1.50
C ASP A 176 6.26 9.64 -0.34
N TYR A 177 6.89 9.32 0.79
CA TYR A 177 6.86 10.19 1.97
C TYR A 177 7.39 11.62 1.72
N HIS A 178 8.27 11.81 0.72
CA HIS A 178 8.75 13.14 0.34
C HIS A 178 7.62 14.04 -0.18
N ASP A 179 6.54 13.45 -0.70
CA ASP A 179 5.39 14.17 -1.22
C ASP A 179 4.46 14.68 -0.11
N TYR A 180 4.72 14.37 1.17
CA TYR A 180 3.82 14.71 2.27
C TYR A 180 3.40 16.19 2.28
N GLU A 181 4.32 17.14 2.08
CA GLU A 181 3.98 18.57 2.01
C GLU A 181 3.18 18.90 0.75
N ILE A 182 3.57 18.34 -0.41
CA ILE A 182 2.84 18.53 -1.68
C ILE A 182 1.39 18.07 -1.51
N LEU A 183 1.19 16.91 -0.86
CA LEU A 183 -0.13 16.34 -0.61
C LEU A 183 -0.97 17.20 0.32
N LYS A 184 -0.39 17.61 1.45
CA LYS A 184 -1.05 18.44 2.46
C LYS A 184 -1.48 19.80 1.90
N GLU A 185 -0.65 20.41 1.07
CA GLU A 185 -0.95 21.71 0.43
C GLU A 185 -2.01 21.58 -0.67
N ASN A 186 -1.95 20.54 -1.49
CA ASN A 186 -2.76 20.45 -2.72
C ASN A 186 -4.02 19.60 -2.60
N PHE A 187 -4.07 18.68 -1.64
CA PHE A 187 -5.16 17.73 -1.44
C PHE A 187 -5.59 17.64 0.05
N PRO A 188 -5.84 18.78 0.75
CA PRO A 188 -6.08 18.79 2.21
C PRO A 188 -7.34 18.05 2.66
N GLN A 189 -8.24 17.71 1.74
CA GLN A 189 -9.47 16.98 2.04
C GLN A 189 -9.30 15.47 1.91
N ASN A 190 -8.26 15.01 1.22
CA ASN A 190 -7.99 13.60 1.00
C ASN A 190 -7.19 13.00 2.16
N ASP A 191 -7.36 11.70 2.34
CA ASP A 191 -6.57 10.91 3.26
C ASP A 191 -5.42 10.24 2.47
N PHE A 192 -4.29 10.02 3.11
CA PHE A 192 -3.01 9.68 2.48
C PHE A 192 -2.50 8.32 2.96
N LEU A 193 -1.94 7.56 2.03
CA LEU A 193 -1.07 6.43 2.31
C LEU A 193 0.33 6.80 1.84
N LEU A 194 1.34 6.59 2.69
CA LEU A 194 2.72 6.93 2.37
C LEU A 194 3.59 5.69 2.40
N TRP A 195 4.64 5.67 1.60
CA TRP A 195 5.71 4.68 1.73
C TRP A 195 7.05 5.35 2.03
N ILE A 196 7.81 4.74 2.92
CA ILE A 196 9.16 5.15 3.27
C ILE A 196 10.14 4.14 2.69
N ASP A 197 10.88 4.57 1.67
CA ASP A 197 11.90 3.75 1.03
C ASP A 197 13.32 4.02 1.57
N GLY A 198 14.29 3.25 1.09
CA GLY A 198 15.63 3.08 1.70
C GLY A 198 16.46 4.36 1.94
N ASP A 199 16.17 5.46 1.26
CA ASP A 199 16.92 6.71 1.40
C ASP A 199 16.61 7.49 2.68
N TYR A 200 15.41 7.31 3.26
CA TYR A 200 15.03 7.90 4.55
C TYR A 200 16.01 7.56 5.68
N TYR A 201 16.67 6.41 5.59
CA TYR A 201 17.61 5.93 6.61
C TYR A 201 19.04 6.44 6.42
N LYS A 202 19.35 7.09 5.30
CA LYS A 202 20.68 7.64 4.98
C LYS A 202 20.87 9.08 5.45
N GLU A 203 19.79 9.79 5.75
CA GLU A 203 19.81 11.22 6.08
C GLU A 203 19.93 11.51 7.59
N ASN A 204 19.77 12.80 7.95
CA ASN A 204 19.84 13.28 9.33
C ASN A 204 18.74 12.65 10.21
N LYS A 205 19.15 11.71 11.05
CA LYS A 205 18.29 10.91 11.94
C LYS A 205 17.34 11.73 12.82
N PHE A 206 17.69 12.96 13.21
CA PHE A 206 16.81 13.76 14.07
C PHE A 206 15.68 14.42 13.29
N LYS A 207 16.00 15.09 12.17
CA LYS A 207 14.99 15.71 11.29
C LYS A 207 14.00 14.67 10.78
N ASN A 208 14.50 13.51 10.37
CA ASN A 208 13.66 12.44 9.84
C ASN A 208 12.72 11.89 10.91
N ARG A 209 13.18 11.77 12.16
CA ARG A 209 12.32 11.36 13.28
C ARG A 209 11.21 12.36 13.59
N LEU A 210 11.52 13.66 13.60
CA LEU A 210 10.50 14.69 13.77
C LEU A 210 9.48 14.64 12.62
N LYS A 211 9.97 14.48 11.38
CA LYS A 211 9.11 14.39 10.21
C LYS A 211 8.20 13.17 10.26
N LEU A 212 8.73 12.02 10.68
CA LEU A 212 7.94 10.82 10.85
C LEU A 212 6.90 10.97 11.96
N PHE A 213 7.25 11.57 13.08
CA PHE A 213 6.29 11.86 14.14
C PHE A 213 5.17 12.80 13.65
N GLU A 214 5.52 13.83 12.88
CA GLU A 214 4.56 14.72 12.23
C GLU A 214 3.59 13.94 11.34
N MET A 215 4.11 13.13 10.40
CA MET A 215 3.28 12.33 9.50
C MET A 215 2.39 11.34 10.26
N LEU A 216 2.92 10.63 11.27
CA LEU A 216 2.12 9.69 12.07
C LEU A 216 1.02 10.39 12.89
N SER A 217 1.30 11.61 13.35
CA SER A 217 0.35 12.41 14.14
C SER A 217 -0.70 13.09 13.29
N ASP A 218 -0.46 13.25 11.99
CA ASP A 218 -1.40 13.85 11.05
C ASP A 218 -2.62 12.94 10.87
N SER A 219 -3.82 13.47 11.14
CA SER A 219 -5.07 12.73 10.97
C SER A 219 -5.39 12.42 9.51
N LYS A 220 -4.74 13.08 8.54
CA LYS A 220 -4.89 12.78 7.12
C LYS A 220 -3.98 11.66 6.65
N VAL A 221 -2.94 11.30 7.39
CA VAL A 221 -2.09 10.15 7.05
C VAL A 221 -2.63 8.91 7.74
N GLU A 222 -3.17 7.98 6.97
CA GLU A 222 -3.79 6.77 7.49
C GLU A 222 -2.78 5.64 7.65
N ILE A 223 -1.87 5.47 6.68
CA ILE A 223 -0.88 4.39 6.68
C ILE A 223 0.47 4.95 6.22
N ILE A 224 1.54 4.46 6.85
CA ILE A 224 2.91 4.60 6.41
C ILE A 224 3.54 3.21 6.31
N LEU A 225 3.99 2.84 5.11
CA LEU A 225 4.70 1.61 4.84
C LEU A 225 6.17 1.72 5.22
N PHE A 226 6.66 0.68 5.88
CA PHE A 226 8.07 0.55 6.25
C PHE A 226 8.67 -0.72 5.68
N ASN A 227 9.92 -0.60 5.21
CA ASN A 227 10.74 -1.75 4.89
C ASN A 227 11.03 -2.56 6.16
N TYR A 228 10.67 -3.85 6.12
CA TYR A 228 11.01 -4.84 7.14
C TYR A 228 12.07 -5.77 6.57
N LYS A 229 13.15 -5.98 7.33
CA LYS A 229 14.21 -6.92 6.98
C LYS A 229 13.89 -8.28 7.57
N SER A 230 13.42 -9.22 6.75
CA SER A 230 13.18 -10.60 7.14
C SER A 230 14.45 -11.28 7.66
N LYS A 231 14.26 -12.22 8.59
CA LYS A 231 15.32 -13.11 9.09
C LYS A 231 15.53 -14.29 8.15
N LEU A 232 14.47 -14.69 7.45
CA LEU A 232 14.51 -15.65 6.35
C LEU A 232 14.98 -14.94 5.08
N ASN A 233 15.77 -15.62 4.25
CA ASN A 233 16.25 -15.06 2.98
C ASN A 233 15.04 -14.66 2.10
N GLU A 234 14.82 -13.35 1.95
CA GLU A 234 13.98 -12.79 0.90
C GLU A 234 14.68 -13.04 -0.44
N ARG A 235 13.92 -13.38 -1.50
CA ARG A 235 14.39 -13.21 -2.88
C ARG A 235 13.89 -11.88 -3.40
#